data_AF-A0A835RMT8-F1
#
_entry.id   AF-A0A835RMT8-F1
#
_cell.length_a   1.000
_cell.length_b   1.000
_cell.length_c   1.000
_cell.angle_alpha   90.00
_cell.angle_beta   90.00
_cell.angle_gamma   90.00
#
_symmetry.space_group_name_H-M   'P 1'
#
loop_
_entity.id
_entity.type
_entity.pdbx_description
1 polymer ?
#
loop_
_entity_poly.entity_id
_entity_poly.type
_entity_poly.pdbx_seq_one_letter_code
_entity_poly.pdbx_strand_id
1 'polypeptide(L)'
;MVDFTGFMRKAYALPRDAPISERELGIRKPRLLIISRNRTRRFTKIEKMVRTAGWLGSEVVVAEAGGNVAAFARVVNTCDVMVGVHGAGLTNLVFLPTKAVAIQVVPWGTWTDLEGPTWEPARSMNLRYLSTK
;
A
#
# COMPACT_ATOMS: atom_id res chain seq x y z
N MET A 1 -13.24 -3.85 10.16
CA MET A 1 -13.04 -3.70 8.69
C MET A 1 -12.56 -4.98 8.00
N VAL A 2 -12.11 -6.01 8.75
CA VAL A 2 -11.66 -7.30 8.16
C VAL A 2 -12.71 -7.95 7.24
N ASP A 3 -13.99 -7.95 7.64
CA ASP A 3 -15.08 -8.50 6.81
C ASP A 3 -15.22 -7.75 5.48
N PHE A 4 -15.07 -6.42 5.51
CA PHE A 4 -15.11 -5.60 4.30
C PHE A 4 -13.91 -5.90 3.38
N THR A 5 -12.70 -6.03 3.92
CA THR A 5 -11.53 -6.47 3.13
C THR A 5 -11.75 -7.86 2.51
N GLY A 6 -12.35 -8.79 3.27
CA GLY A 6 -12.74 -10.11 2.77
C GLY A 6 -13.79 -10.03 1.66
N PHE A 7 -14.79 -9.16 1.79
CA PHE A 7 -15.78 -8.88 0.76
C PHE A 7 -15.14 -8.32 -0.51
N MET A 8 -14.28 -7.30 -0.40
CA MET A 8 -13.57 -6.71 -1.54
C MET A 8 -12.69 -7.74 -2.26
N ARG A 9 -12.01 -8.61 -1.50
CA ARG A 9 -11.22 -9.71 -2.07
C ARG A 9 -12.07 -10.63 -2.94
N LYS A 10 -13.24 -11.02 -2.45
CA LYS A 10 -14.20 -11.85 -3.21
C LYS A 10 -14.75 -11.11 -4.43
N ALA A 11 -15.21 -9.86 -4.25
CA ALA A 11 -15.81 -9.06 -5.31
C ALA A 11 -14.88 -8.82 -6.51
N TYR A 12 -13.57 -8.70 -6.25
CA TYR A 12 -12.56 -8.47 -7.28
C TYR A 12 -11.77 -9.73 -7.68
N ALA A 13 -12.18 -10.92 -7.19
CA ALA A 13 -11.52 -12.20 -7.43
C ALA A 13 -10.01 -12.17 -7.15
N LEU A 14 -9.64 -11.60 -6.00
CA LEU A 14 -8.26 -11.39 -5.59
C LEU A 14 -7.73 -12.64 -4.86
N PRO A 15 -6.64 -13.28 -5.34
CA PRO A 15 -6.24 -14.60 -4.85
C PRO A 15 -5.45 -14.57 -3.53
N ARG A 16 -4.80 -13.45 -3.18
CA ARG A 16 -3.94 -13.39 -1.99
C ARG A 16 -4.69 -12.88 -0.77
N ASP A 17 -4.62 -13.63 0.32
CA ASP A 17 -5.17 -13.28 1.62
C ASP A 17 -4.12 -12.92 2.68
N ALA A 18 -2.86 -13.33 2.48
CA ALA A 18 -1.72 -12.98 3.33
C ALA A 18 -0.49 -12.48 2.54
N PRO A 19 0.35 -11.62 3.14
CA PRO A 19 1.65 -11.26 2.59
C PRO A 19 2.59 -12.48 2.62
N ILE A 20 3.75 -12.34 1.98
CA ILE A 20 4.83 -13.33 2.03
C ILE A 20 5.18 -13.66 3.49
N SER A 21 5.32 -14.96 3.78
CA SER A 21 5.67 -15.42 5.12
C SER A 21 7.17 -15.30 5.40
N GLU A 22 7.56 -15.31 6.68
CA GLU A 22 8.97 -15.28 7.08
C GLU A 22 9.78 -16.45 6.51
N ARG A 23 9.15 -17.61 6.30
CA ARG A 23 9.78 -18.80 5.69
C ARG A 23 10.06 -18.63 4.21
N GLU A 24 9.28 -17.78 3.54
CA GLU A 24 9.44 -17.47 2.13
C GLU A 24 10.41 -16.30 1.90
N LEU A 25 10.70 -15.50 2.95
CA LEU A 25 11.76 -14.50 2.91
C LEU A 25 13.09 -15.22 2.69
N GLY A 26 13.71 -14.97 1.53
CA GLY A 26 14.93 -15.65 1.07
C GLY A 26 14.70 -16.57 -0.14
N ILE A 27 13.45 -17.03 -0.36
CA ILE A 27 13.06 -17.75 -1.59
C ILE A 27 12.52 -16.76 -2.63
N ARG A 28 11.70 -15.80 -2.19
CA ARG A 28 11.13 -14.75 -3.03
C ARG A 28 11.28 -13.39 -2.38
N LYS A 29 11.34 -12.35 -3.21
CA LYS A 29 11.42 -10.95 -2.76
C LYS A 29 10.04 -10.45 -2.35
N PRO A 30 9.91 -9.69 -1.25
CA PRO A 30 8.66 -8.99 -0.94
C PRO A 30 8.37 -7.97 -2.04
N ARG A 31 7.09 -7.82 -2.38
CA ARG A 31 6.63 -6.86 -3.39
C ARG A 31 6.17 -5.56 -2.72
N LEU A 32 6.79 -4.45 -3.09
CA LEU A 32 6.51 -3.12 -2.55
C LEU A 32 5.86 -2.26 -3.63
N LEU A 33 4.61 -1.84 -3.39
CA LEU A 33 3.91 -0.87 -4.22
C LEU A 33 4.22 0.56 -3.74
N ILE A 34 4.71 1.39 -4.65
CA ILE A 34 4.73 2.84 -4.49
C ILE A 34 3.53 3.41 -5.26
N ILE A 35 2.56 3.97 -4.54
CA ILE A 35 1.47 4.72 -5.18
C ILE A 35 2.03 6.04 -5.69
N SER A 36 2.17 6.15 -7.01
CA SER A 36 2.50 7.40 -7.67
C SER A 36 1.25 8.26 -7.86
N ARG A 37 1.46 9.56 -8.03
CA ARG A 37 0.41 10.56 -8.28
C ARG A 37 0.94 11.53 -9.31
N ASN A 38 0.12 11.93 -10.27
CA ASN A 38 0.54 12.81 -11.36
C ASN A 38 0.14 14.27 -11.18
N ARG A 39 -0.78 14.59 -10.25
CA ARG A 39 -1.22 15.98 -9.98
C ARG A 39 -0.63 16.59 -8.71
N THR A 40 -1.25 16.33 -7.56
CA THR A 40 -0.89 16.96 -6.26
C THR A 40 -0.32 15.94 -5.28
N ARG A 41 0.44 16.41 -4.28
CA ARG A 41 1.00 15.59 -3.19
C ARG A 41 1.79 14.38 -3.74
N ARG A 42 2.80 14.67 -4.56
CA ARG A 42 3.57 13.69 -5.32
C ARG A 42 4.92 13.43 -4.70
N PHE A 43 5.41 12.20 -4.83
CA PHE A 43 6.82 11.92 -4.63
C PHE A 43 7.63 12.54 -5.76
N THR A 44 8.61 13.39 -5.43
CA THR A 44 9.50 14.04 -6.42
C THR A 44 10.75 13.21 -6.71
N LYS A 45 11.05 12.20 -5.90
CA LYS A 45 12.25 11.35 -6.00
C LYS A 45 11.90 9.86 -6.07
N ILE A 46 10.89 9.48 -6.87
CA ILE A 46 10.43 8.09 -7.00
C ILE A 46 11.58 7.15 -7.37
N GLU A 47 12.43 7.53 -8.32
CA GLU A 47 13.55 6.68 -8.73
C GLU A 47 14.51 6.36 -7.57
N LYS A 48 14.76 7.32 -6.68
CA LYS A 48 15.57 7.08 -5.49
C LYS A 48 14.88 6.07 -4.56
N MET A 49 13.56 6.21 -4.38
CA MET A 49 12.77 5.26 -3.59
C MET A 49 12.81 3.84 -4.17
N VAL A 50 12.65 3.71 -5.50
CA VAL A 50 12.74 2.43 -6.21
C VAL A 50 14.11 1.79 -6.00
N ARG A 51 15.20 2.56 -6.18
CA ARG A 51 16.56 2.06 -5.96
C ARG A 51 16.79 1.63 -4.52
N THR A 52 16.36 2.43 -3.55
CA THR A 52 16.53 2.12 -2.13
C THR A 52 15.74 0.88 -1.72
N ALA A 53 14.47 0.77 -2.13
CA ALA A 53 13.65 -0.41 -1.84
C ALA A 53 14.17 -1.68 -2.54
N GLY A 54 14.66 -1.54 -3.77
CA GLY A 54 15.31 -2.63 -4.50
C GLY A 54 16.61 -3.11 -3.84
N TRP A 55 17.44 -2.18 -3.36
CA TRP A 55 18.65 -2.49 -2.60
C TRP A 55 18.34 -3.18 -1.26
N LEU A 56 17.24 -2.81 -0.61
CA LEU A 56 16.70 -3.49 0.58
C LEU A 56 16.04 -4.84 0.26
N GLY A 57 16.11 -5.33 -0.98
CA GLY A 57 15.66 -6.66 -1.37
C GLY A 57 14.20 -6.76 -1.80
N SER A 58 13.48 -5.64 -1.98
CA SER A 58 12.11 -5.65 -2.48
C SER A 58 12.03 -5.67 -4.01
N GLU A 59 11.01 -6.32 -4.56
CA GLU A 59 10.57 -6.10 -5.93
C GLU A 59 9.61 -4.91 -5.94
N VAL A 60 9.95 -3.83 -6.64
CA VAL A 60 9.20 -2.58 -6.57
C VAL A 60 8.23 -2.44 -7.74
N VAL A 61 6.98 -2.15 -7.42
CA VAL A 61 5.94 -1.76 -8.37
C VAL A 61 5.64 -0.28 -8.17
N VAL A 62 5.63 0.50 -9.25
CA VAL A 62 5.18 1.90 -9.20
C VAL A 62 3.91 2.00 -10.03
N ALA A 63 2.81 2.43 -9.42
CA ALA A 63 1.54 2.57 -10.11
C ALA A 63 0.72 3.74 -9.58
N GLU A 64 0.01 4.42 -10.48
CA GLU A 64 -1.00 5.42 -10.12
C GLU A 64 -2.37 4.75 -10.09
N ALA A 65 -3.18 5.08 -9.08
CA ALA A 65 -4.57 4.66 -9.04
C ALA A 65 -5.35 5.34 -10.17
N GLY A 66 -5.71 4.58 -11.21
CA GLY A 66 -6.49 5.04 -12.35
C GLY A 66 -7.98 4.68 -12.26
N GLY A 67 -8.74 4.96 -13.34
CA GLY A 67 -10.17 4.68 -13.39
C GLY A 67 -10.54 3.19 -13.41
N ASN A 68 -9.62 2.31 -13.81
CA ASN A 68 -9.84 0.87 -13.78
C ASN A 68 -9.49 0.29 -12.40
N VAL A 69 -10.46 0.35 -11.49
CA VAL A 69 -10.31 -0.13 -10.10
C VAL A 69 -9.98 -1.62 -10.06
N ALA A 70 -10.59 -2.45 -10.92
CA ALA A 70 -10.37 -3.89 -10.90
C ALA A 70 -8.93 -4.27 -11.29
N ALA A 71 -8.37 -3.60 -12.30
CA ALA A 71 -6.96 -3.79 -12.66
C ALA A 71 -6.03 -3.34 -11.53
N PHE A 72 -6.31 -2.18 -10.92
CA PHE A 72 -5.49 -1.67 -9.83
C PHE A 72 -5.57 -2.55 -8.58
N ALA A 73 -6.76 -3.06 -8.24
CA ALA A 73 -6.98 -3.98 -7.13
C ALA A 73 -6.12 -5.25 -7.26
N ARG A 74 -6.01 -5.81 -8.48
CA ARG A 74 -5.13 -6.96 -8.75
C ARG A 74 -3.67 -6.61 -8.51
N VAL A 75 -3.20 -5.44 -8.95
CA VAL A 75 -1.83 -4.97 -8.69
C VAL A 75 -1.58 -4.86 -7.20
N VAL A 76 -2.46 -4.17 -6.46
CA VAL A 76 -2.32 -3.99 -5.01
C VAL A 76 -2.31 -5.35 -4.28
N ASN A 77 -3.18 -6.28 -4.66
CA ASN A 77 -3.25 -7.59 -4.03
C ASN A 77 -1.99 -8.44 -4.24
N THR A 78 -1.18 -8.14 -5.26
CA THR A 78 0.11 -8.80 -5.45
C THR A 78 1.19 -8.34 -4.46
N CYS A 79 0.98 -7.23 -3.75
CA CYS A 79 2.00 -6.56 -2.95
C CYS A 79 1.91 -6.91 -1.46
N ASP A 80 3.07 -6.96 -0.80
CA ASP A 80 3.22 -7.21 0.64
C ASP A 80 3.34 -5.90 1.43
N VAL A 81 3.80 -4.84 0.76
CA VAL A 81 3.94 -3.49 1.30
C VAL A 81 3.34 -2.49 0.32
N MET A 82 2.64 -1.48 0.83
CA MET A 82 2.19 -0.34 0.04
C MET A 82 2.64 0.96 0.69
N VAL A 83 3.24 1.86 -0.10
CA VAL A 83 3.69 3.18 0.32
C VAL A 83 2.99 4.23 -0.50
N GLY A 84 2.40 5.24 0.15
CA GLY A 84 1.71 6.32 -0.54
C GLY A 84 1.67 7.61 0.26
N VAL A 85 1.58 8.73 -0.44
CA VAL A 85 1.35 10.04 0.20
C VAL A 85 -0.09 10.12 0.69
N HIS A 86 -0.31 10.77 1.84
CA HIS A 86 -1.62 11.04 2.41
C HIS A 86 -2.68 11.44 1.36
N GLY A 87 -3.85 10.82 1.44
CA GLY A 87 -5.03 11.14 0.63
C GLY A 87 -5.70 9.91 -0.01
N ALA A 88 -6.65 10.18 -0.91
CA ALA A 88 -7.56 9.17 -1.48
C ALA A 88 -6.86 7.97 -2.14
N GLY A 89 -5.68 8.15 -2.75
CA GLY A 89 -4.94 7.04 -3.37
C GLY A 89 -4.63 5.91 -2.37
N LEU A 90 -4.40 6.24 -1.10
CA LEU A 90 -4.13 5.24 -0.06
C LEU A 90 -5.34 4.39 0.29
N THR A 91 -6.58 4.81 -0.03
CA THR A 91 -7.80 4.00 0.22
C THR A 91 -7.74 2.63 -0.44
N ASN A 92 -6.93 2.48 -1.50
CA ASN A 92 -6.69 1.20 -2.16
C ASN A 92 -6.01 0.15 -1.27
N LEU A 93 -5.56 0.50 -0.05
CA LEU A 93 -5.12 -0.45 0.98
C LEU A 93 -6.17 -1.54 1.28
N VAL A 94 -7.45 -1.30 0.95
CA VAL A 94 -8.52 -2.30 1.09
C VAL A 94 -8.30 -3.55 0.23
N PHE A 95 -7.43 -3.48 -0.78
CA PHE A 95 -7.09 -4.59 -1.67
C PHE A 95 -5.82 -5.35 -1.24
N LEU A 96 -5.11 -4.86 -0.22
CA LEU A 96 -3.95 -5.55 0.32
C LEU A 96 -4.32 -6.87 0.98
N PRO A 97 -3.43 -7.87 0.95
CA PRO A 97 -3.55 -9.05 1.79
C PRO A 97 -3.62 -8.68 3.27
N THR A 98 -4.37 -9.45 4.06
CA THR A 98 -4.45 -9.26 5.51
C THR A 98 -3.06 -9.43 6.13
N LYS A 99 -2.68 -8.57 7.09
CA LYS A 99 -1.34 -8.44 7.69
C LYS A 99 -0.26 -7.80 6.82
N ALA A 100 -0.56 -7.38 5.60
CA ALA A 100 0.35 -6.58 4.78
C ALA A 100 0.67 -5.23 5.43
N VAL A 101 1.75 -4.58 4.98
CA VAL A 101 2.20 -3.30 5.53
C VAL A 101 1.66 -2.14 4.69
N ALA A 102 1.09 -1.14 5.36
CA ALA A 102 0.67 0.11 4.74
C ALA A 102 1.45 1.27 5.36
N ILE A 103 2.23 1.97 4.52
CA ILE A 103 3.05 3.11 4.92
C ILE A 103 2.44 4.38 4.33
N GLN A 104 1.98 5.26 5.20
CA GLN A 104 1.57 6.60 4.83
C GLN A 104 2.75 7.56 4.98
N VAL A 105 3.02 8.32 3.91
CA VAL A 105 3.88 9.50 3.99
C VAL A 105 3.00 10.73 4.14
N VAL A 106 3.12 11.44 5.26
CA VAL A 106 2.40 12.68 5.50
C VAL A 106 3.21 13.84 4.93
N PRO A 107 2.66 14.62 3.98
CA PRO A 107 3.37 15.77 3.44
C PRO A 107 3.49 16.87 4.50
N TRP A 108 4.64 17.55 4.51
CA TRP A 108 4.91 18.69 5.38
C TRP A 108 3.93 19.85 5.13
N GLY A 109 3.38 20.45 6.19
CA GLY A 109 2.40 21.55 6.14
C GLY A 109 1.23 21.35 7.11
N THR A 110 0.11 22.03 6.87
CA THR A 110 -1.12 22.03 7.72
C THR A 110 -1.86 20.67 7.80
N TRP A 111 -1.22 19.58 7.39
CA TRP A 111 -1.79 18.23 7.29
C TRP A 111 -1.37 17.33 8.46
N THR A 112 -0.57 17.84 9.40
CA THR A 112 -0.03 17.10 10.56
C THR A 112 -1.10 16.61 11.53
N ASP A 113 -2.26 17.27 11.58
CA ASP A 113 -3.37 16.89 12.47
C ASP A 113 -4.25 15.77 11.89
N LEU A 114 -3.99 15.34 10.65
CA LEU A 114 -4.78 14.34 9.93
C LEU A 114 -4.29 12.90 10.11
N GLU A 115 -3.21 12.70 10.87
CA GLU A 115 -2.68 11.38 11.24
C GLU A 115 -3.60 10.59 12.19
N GLY A 116 -4.60 11.25 12.80
CA GLY A 116 -5.51 10.65 13.77
C GLY A 116 -6.56 9.69 13.15
N PRO A 117 -7.85 9.77 13.55
CA PRO A 117 -8.88 8.74 13.30
C PRO A 117 -9.12 8.39 11.82
N THR A 118 -8.62 9.20 10.89
CA THR A 118 -8.69 8.99 9.44
C THR A 118 -8.15 7.62 8.99
N TRP A 119 -7.09 7.09 9.63
CA TRP A 119 -6.47 5.81 9.22
C TRP A 119 -6.50 4.66 10.22
N GLU A 120 -7.26 4.79 11.30
CA GLU A 120 -7.67 3.65 12.12
C GLU A 120 -8.34 2.52 11.31
N PRO A 121 -9.05 2.79 10.17
CA PRO A 121 -9.50 1.73 9.28
C PRO A 121 -8.41 0.76 8.82
N ALA A 122 -7.17 1.20 8.59
CA ALA A 122 -6.08 0.31 8.16
C ALA A 122 -5.75 -0.74 9.24
N ARG A 123 -5.68 -0.32 10.51
CA ARG A 123 -5.51 -1.24 11.65
C ARG A 123 -6.72 -2.15 11.81
N SER A 124 -7.94 -1.61 11.65
CA SER A 124 -9.19 -2.38 11.69
C SER A 124 -9.35 -3.38 10.54
N MET A 125 -8.55 -3.27 9.47
CA MET A 125 -8.41 -4.24 8.37
C MET A 125 -7.33 -5.30 8.66
N ASN A 126 -6.72 -5.24 9.85
CA ASN A 126 -5.61 -6.06 10.27
C ASN A 126 -4.38 -5.88 9.37
N LEU A 127 -4.10 -4.64 8.95
CA LEU A 127 -2.86 -4.24 8.31
C LEU A 127 -1.85 -3.73 9.33
N ARG A 128 -0.56 -3.89 9.03
CA ARG A 128 0.53 -3.27 9.78
C ARG A 128 0.71 -1.83 9.28
N TYR A 129 0.08 -0.88 9.96
CA TYR A 129 0.07 0.52 9.56
C TYR A 129 1.24 1.31 10.16
N LEU A 130 1.95 2.07 9.32
CA LEU A 130 3.03 2.99 9.69
C LEU A 130 2.75 4.37 9.08
N SER A 131 3.05 5.45 9.80
CA SER A 131 3.06 6.81 9.25
C SER A 131 4.41 7.48 9.46
N THR A 132 4.82 8.33 8.51
CA THR A 132 6.04 9.13 8.60
C THR A 132 5.72 10.61 8.47
N LYS A 133 6.35 11.43 9.31
CA LYS A 133 6.35 12.90 9.24
C LYS A 133 7.52 13.41 8.41
#